data_AF-A0A3D6EU80-F1
#
_entry.id   AF-A0A3D6EU80-F1
#
_cell.length_a   1.000
_cell.length_b   1.000
_cell.length_c   1.000
_cell.angle_alpha   90.00
_cell.angle_beta   90.00
_cell.angle_gamma   90.00
#
_symmetry.space_group_name_H-M   'P 1'
#
loop_
_entity.id
_entity.type
_entity.pdbx_description
1 polymer ?
#
loop_
_entity_poly.entity_id
_entity_poly.type
_entity_poly.pdbx_seq_one_letter_code
_entity_poly.pdbx_strand_id
1 'polypeptide(L)'
;MYKNYIKIAWRNLIKKKAYSFINIFGLGLGIACCFLIFMYVQDELSYDNYHEKGDRIYRVLHGWEGDPKAKAPIDSYWVWGNAPIGPALENDFPEIDKVVQFSGRADILLSVEDKLYQEDGVFFMDSTAFDVFSWELLAGDPKTALLAPYSIVLTETTAKKYFGDEDALGKTLKGSDAPGRANAGDYTVTGIMKELPANSHFRFNALLSLSTFKKSNPEIFDAWGYVDTYTYFLVNDQFDEAKFNAKIPAFLERHRDYPDSKYIIAIEPLKDVYLRTVAQRQPGETGSLANIYVFSVIGLFILVIAIINFMNLSTARSEKRAKE
;
A
#
# COMPACT_ATOMS: atom_id res chain seq x y z
N MET A 1 -54.92 -3.35 -4.06
CA MET A 1 -54.73 -2.71 -2.74
C MET A 1 -53.51 -1.81 -2.66
N TYR A 2 -52.29 -2.26 -2.96
CA TYR A 2 -51.06 -1.46 -2.86
C TYR A 2 -51.10 -0.11 -3.63
N LYS A 3 -51.71 -0.08 -4.82
CA LYS A 3 -51.90 1.17 -5.59
C LYS A 3 -52.69 2.24 -4.82
N ASN A 4 -53.69 1.85 -4.02
CA ASN A 4 -54.47 2.81 -3.23
C ASN A 4 -53.67 3.34 -2.03
N TYR A 5 -52.92 2.48 -1.34
CA TYR A 5 -52.05 2.92 -0.25
C TYR A 5 -50.95 3.88 -0.73
N ILE A 6 -50.31 3.58 -1.86
CA ILE A 6 -49.29 4.45 -2.46
C ILE A 6 -49.91 5.79 -2.89
N LYS A 7 -51.10 5.78 -3.52
CA LYS A 7 -51.81 7.00 -3.92
C LYS A 7 -52.19 7.89 -2.72
N ILE A 8 -52.60 7.28 -1.61
CA ILE A 8 -52.94 7.98 -0.36
C ILE A 8 -51.68 8.53 0.32
N ALA A 9 -50.58 7.76 0.35
CA ALA A 9 -49.30 8.22 0.87
C ALA A 9 -48.78 9.42 0.08
N TRP A 10 -48.81 9.34 -1.25
CA TRP A 10 -48.40 10.42 -2.16
C TRP A 10 -49.21 11.70 -1.96
N ARG A 11 -50.55 11.61 -1.88
CA ARG A 11 -51.39 12.78 -1.55
C ARG A 11 -51.04 13.38 -0.19
N ASN A 12 -50.75 12.55 0.81
CA ASN A 12 -50.36 13.02 2.14
C ASN A 12 -48.98 13.70 2.16
N LEU A 13 -48.03 13.24 1.34
CA LEU A 13 -46.71 13.86 1.19
C LEU A 13 -46.85 15.26 0.57
N ILE A 14 -47.63 15.39 -0.51
CA ILE A 14 -47.87 16.67 -1.18
C ILE A 14 -48.68 17.64 -0.31
N LYS A 15 -49.62 17.13 0.51
CA LYS A 15 -50.43 17.98 1.40
C LYS A 15 -49.64 18.51 2.61
N LYS A 16 -48.59 17.80 3.06
CA LYS A 16 -47.76 18.20 4.21
C LYS A 16 -46.30 18.46 3.81
N LYS A 17 -46.09 19.32 2.80
CA LYS A 17 -44.79 19.56 2.15
C LYS A 17 -43.62 19.81 3.11
N ALA A 18 -43.76 20.74 4.07
CA ALA A 18 -42.67 21.09 4.98
C ALA A 18 -42.25 19.90 5.88
N TYR A 19 -43.22 19.21 6.48
CA TYR A 19 -42.95 18.04 7.32
C TYR A 19 -42.36 16.88 6.52
N SER A 20 -42.93 16.61 5.34
CA SER A 20 -42.45 15.55 4.46
C SER A 20 -41.04 15.85 3.94
N PHE A 21 -40.75 17.11 3.63
CA PHE A 21 -39.41 17.55 3.25
C PHE A 21 -38.41 17.35 4.39
N ILE A 22 -38.68 17.88 5.59
CA ILE A 22 -37.75 17.77 6.73
C ILE A 22 -37.44 16.31 7.08
N ASN A 23 -38.44 15.43 7.11
CA ASN A 23 -38.22 14.02 7.45
C ASN A 23 -37.47 13.26 6.36
N ILE A 24 -37.90 13.40 5.11
CA ILE A 24 -37.28 12.66 4.00
C ILE A 24 -35.86 13.18 3.76
N PHE A 25 -35.68 14.49 3.73
CA PHE A 25 -34.38 15.12 3.50
C PHE A 25 -33.44 14.89 4.70
N GLY A 26 -33.91 15.06 5.93
CA GLY A 26 -33.07 14.84 7.12
C GLY A 26 -32.65 13.39 7.28
N LEU A 27 -33.57 12.44 7.08
CA LEU A 27 -33.23 11.01 7.10
C LEU A 27 -32.32 10.64 5.92
N GLY A 28 -32.65 11.11 4.71
CA GLY A 28 -31.86 10.85 3.50
C GLY A 28 -30.43 11.38 3.63
N LEU A 29 -30.26 12.60 4.15
CA LEU A 29 -28.96 13.20 4.40
C LEU A 29 -28.18 12.42 5.47
N GLY A 30 -28.82 12.07 6.59
CA GLY A 30 -28.18 11.27 7.65
C GLY A 30 -27.70 9.91 7.14
N ILE A 31 -28.55 9.21 6.38
CA ILE A 31 -28.20 7.94 5.75
C ILE A 31 -27.05 8.13 4.74
N ALA A 32 -27.10 9.15 3.88
CA ALA A 32 -26.03 9.43 2.91
C ALA A 32 -24.68 9.70 3.60
N CYS A 33 -24.66 10.51 4.67
CA CYS A 33 -23.47 10.74 5.47
C CYS A 33 -22.91 9.44 6.08
N CYS A 34 -23.77 8.59 6.67
CA CYS A 34 -23.35 7.31 7.21
C CYS A 34 -22.80 6.37 6.13
N PHE A 35 -23.40 6.36 4.93
CA PHE A 35 -22.90 5.58 3.80
C PHE A 35 -21.52 6.04 3.35
N LEU A 36 -21.27 7.35 3.23
CA LEU A 36 -19.95 7.86 2.86
C LEU A 36 -18.88 7.49 3.89
N ILE A 37 -19.19 7.59 5.19
CA ILE A 37 -18.29 7.17 6.26
C ILE A 37 -18.02 5.66 6.17
N PHE A 38 -19.05 4.85 5.94
CA PHE A 38 -18.89 3.40 5.80
C PHE A 38 -18.03 3.04 4.59
N MET A 39 -18.24 3.70 3.44
CA MET A 39 -17.41 3.51 2.25
C MET A 39 -15.95 3.86 2.52
N TYR A 40 -15.68 4.97 3.22
CA TYR A 40 -14.33 5.35 3.62
C TYR A 40 -13.68 4.28 4.52
N VAL A 41 -14.39 3.82 5.56
CA VAL A 41 -13.88 2.76 6.44
C VAL A 41 -13.63 1.46 5.68
N GLN A 42 -14.51 1.10 4.75
CA GLN A 42 -14.35 -0.08 3.92
C GLN A 42 -13.13 0.05 2.99
N ASP A 43 -12.90 1.22 2.41
CA ASP A 43 -11.74 1.51 1.54
C ASP A 43 -10.43 1.36 2.33
N GLU A 44 -10.32 1.98 3.50
CA GLU A 44 -9.14 1.89 4.38
C GLU A 44 -8.84 0.45 4.83
N LEU A 45 -9.88 -0.34 5.15
CA LEU A 45 -9.74 -1.75 5.52
C LEU A 45 -9.43 -2.67 4.34
N SER A 46 -9.59 -2.18 3.11
CA SER A 46 -9.39 -2.96 1.89
C SER A 46 -7.97 -2.91 1.35
N TYR A 47 -7.10 -2.10 1.96
CA TYR A 47 -5.72 -1.90 1.50
C TYR A 47 -4.95 -3.21 1.35
N ASP A 48 -4.28 -3.37 0.21
CA ASP A 48 -3.41 -4.50 -0.16
C ASP A 48 -4.09 -5.89 -0.18
N ASN A 49 -5.40 -5.97 0.04
CA ASN A 49 -6.16 -7.24 -0.03
C ASN A 49 -6.26 -7.82 -1.45
N TYR A 50 -5.74 -7.14 -2.47
CA TYR A 50 -5.71 -7.62 -3.85
C TYR A 50 -4.58 -8.61 -4.12
N HIS A 51 -3.59 -8.73 -3.22
CA HIS A 51 -2.51 -9.70 -3.38
C HIS A 51 -3.01 -11.12 -3.10
N GLU A 52 -2.91 -12.00 -4.09
CA GLU A 52 -3.31 -13.41 -4.00
C GLU A 52 -2.59 -14.14 -2.87
N LYS A 53 -1.31 -13.78 -2.63
CA LYS A 53 -0.46 -14.38 -1.60
C LYS A 53 -0.32 -13.50 -0.35
N GLY A 54 -1.16 -12.47 -0.18
CA GLY A 54 -1.00 -11.44 0.86
C GLY A 54 -0.81 -11.98 2.28
N ASP A 55 -1.46 -13.09 2.63
CA ASP A 55 -1.37 -13.76 3.93
C ASP A 55 0.01 -14.38 4.22
N ARG A 56 0.82 -14.57 3.18
CA ARG A 56 2.17 -15.17 3.25
C ARG A 56 3.28 -14.19 2.89
N ILE A 57 2.94 -12.91 2.69
CA ILE A 57 3.95 -11.88 2.41
C ILE A 57 4.27 -11.17 3.72
N TYR A 58 5.56 -11.13 4.03
CA TYR A 58 6.12 -10.45 5.17
C TYR A 58 7.19 -9.46 4.72
N ARG A 59 7.46 -8.46 5.55
CA ARG A 59 8.60 -7.56 5.37
C ARG A 59 9.50 -7.55 6.59
N VAL A 60 10.74 -7.17 6.38
CA VAL A 60 11.71 -7.01 7.46
C VAL A 60 11.65 -5.60 8.01
N LEU A 61 11.58 -5.51 9.34
CA LEU A 61 11.75 -4.28 10.09
C LEU A 61 13.12 -4.31 10.77
N HIS A 62 13.77 -3.17 10.80
CA HIS A 62 15.11 -2.99 11.33
C HIS A 62 15.09 -2.03 12.49
N GLY A 63 15.87 -2.31 13.53
CA GLY A 63 15.93 -1.47 14.71
C GLY A 63 17.21 -1.66 15.51
N TRP A 64 17.30 -0.90 16.59
CA TRP A 64 18.34 -1.08 17.61
C TRP A 64 17.70 -1.22 18.99
N GLU A 65 18.23 -2.11 19.81
CA GLU A 65 17.85 -2.25 21.20
C GLU A 65 18.08 -0.92 21.96
N GLY A 66 16.98 -0.32 22.43
CA GLY A 66 16.99 0.73 23.44
C GLY A 66 17.15 0.18 24.87
N ASP A 67 17.24 1.06 25.87
CA ASP A 67 17.32 0.66 27.29
C ASP A 67 16.15 -0.27 27.67
N PRO A 68 16.41 -1.49 28.19
CA PRO A 68 15.39 -2.48 28.53
C PRO A 68 14.36 -2.02 29.58
N LYS A 69 14.58 -0.88 30.26
CA LYS A 69 13.62 -0.27 31.21
C LYS A 69 12.58 0.64 30.55
N ALA A 70 12.75 1.02 29.29
CA ALA A 70 11.74 1.74 28.55
C ALA A 70 10.81 0.73 27.87
N LYS A 71 9.51 0.77 28.16
CA LYS A 71 8.50 0.19 27.24
C LYS A 71 8.80 0.80 25.88
N ALA A 72 9.14 -0.03 24.89
CA ALA A 72 9.70 0.40 23.61
C ALA A 72 8.96 1.65 23.09
N PRO A 73 9.65 2.81 22.95
CA PRO A 73 9.03 3.95 22.31
C PRO A 73 8.72 3.58 20.86
N ILE A 74 7.70 4.23 20.29
CA ILE A 74 7.12 4.03 18.96
C ILE A 74 8.17 4.17 17.81
N ASP A 75 9.42 4.51 18.13
CA ASP A 75 10.47 4.96 17.21
C ASP A 75 11.63 3.95 17.02
N SER A 76 11.50 2.71 17.50
CA SER A 76 12.61 1.73 17.48
C SER A 76 12.80 0.97 16.17
N TYR A 77 11.82 1.00 15.26
CA TYR A 77 11.88 0.26 14.00
C TYR A 77 11.66 1.15 12.76
N TRP A 78 12.29 0.76 11.66
CA TRP A 78 12.05 1.31 10.33
C TRP A 78 12.17 0.21 9.28
N VAL A 79 11.65 0.48 8.08
CA VAL A 79 11.60 -0.51 7.00
C VAL A 79 12.89 -0.54 6.17
N TRP A 80 13.64 0.56 6.11
CA TRP A 80 14.94 0.56 5.42
C TRP A 80 15.93 -0.38 6.11
N GLY A 81 16.47 -1.30 5.33
CA GLY A 81 17.41 -2.30 5.77
C GLY A 81 18.71 -2.24 5.03
N ASN A 82 19.60 -3.13 5.46
CA ASN A 82 20.77 -3.48 4.70
C ASN A 82 20.41 -4.48 3.60
N ALA A 83 21.08 -4.35 2.46
CA ALA A 83 20.87 -5.23 1.32
C ALA A 83 21.25 -6.70 1.59
N PRO A 84 22.33 -7.03 2.33
CA PRO A 84 22.70 -8.43 2.62
C PRO A 84 21.61 -9.27 3.30
N ILE A 85 20.67 -8.64 4.03
CA ILE A 85 19.66 -9.40 4.77
C ILE A 85 18.76 -10.25 3.89
N GLY A 86 18.44 -9.80 2.68
CA GLY A 86 17.54 -10.53 1.77
C GLY A 86 18.13 -11.89 1.37
N PRO A 87 19.31 -11.92 0.73
CA PRO A 87 19.98 -13.18 0.39
C PRO A 87 20.30 -14.03 1.63
N ALA A 88 20.66 -13.42 2.77
CA ALA A 88 20.90 -14.16 4.00
C ALA A 88 19.64 -14.87 4.51
N LEU A 89 18.48 -14.20 4.46
CA LEU A 89 17.20 -14.79 4.83
C LEU A 89 16.83 -15.97 3.92
N GLU A 90 16.96 -15.79 2.60
CA GLU A 90 16.64 -16.84 1.62
C GLU A 90 17.53 -18.09 1.79
N ASN A 91 18.81 -17.89 2.13
CA ASN A 91 19.76 -18.99 2.30
C ASN A 91 19.60 -19.74 3.65
N ASP A 92 19.32 -19.02 4.73
CA ASP A 92 19.28 -19.60 6.09
C ASP A 92 17.93 -20.20 6.47
N PHE A 93 16.85 -19.80 5.79
CA PHE A 93 15.48 -20.18 6.14
C PHE A 93 14.76 -20.88 4.98
N PRO A 94 14.68 -22.22 4.97
CA PRO A 94 13.96 -22.97 3.93
C PRO A 94 12.44 -22.72 3.93
N GLU A 95 11.91 -22.10 4.99
CA GLU A 95 10.53 -21.63 5.04
C GLU A 95 10.24 -20.37 4.20
N ILE A 96 11.27 -19.72 3.63
CA ILE A 96 11.16 -18.58 2.72
C ILE A 96 11.25 -19.07 1.27
N ASP A 97 10.18 -18.86 0.50
CA ASP A 97 10.09 -19.29 -0.91
C ASP A 97 10.76 -18.30 -1.86
N LYS A 98 10.59 -17.00 -1.60
CA LYS A 98 11.11 -15.92 -2.42
C LYS A 98 11.41 -14.69 -1.58
N VAL A 99 12.47 -13.99 -1.94
CA VAL A 99 12.78 -12.65 -1.43
C VAL A 99 12.69 -11.65 -2.58
N VAL A 100 12.13 -10.48 -2.30
CA VAL A 100 12.19 -9.30 -3.18
C VAL A 100 12.81 -8.15 -2.39
N GLN A 101 13.82 -7.54 -2.99
CA GLN A 101 14.45 -6.34 -2.47
C GLN A 101 14.28 -5.19 -3.42
N PHE A 102 14.23 -3.98 -2.86
CA PHE A 102 14.14 -2.77 -3.65
C PHE A 102 14.63 -1.54 -2.92
N SER A 103 14.91 -0.47 -3.67
CA SER A 103 15.26 0.84 -3.15
C SER A 103 14.43 1.93 -3.82
N GLY A 104 14.22 3.04 -3.12
CA GLY A 104 13.31 4.13 -3.49
C GLY A 104 12.69 4.76 -2.24
N ARG A 105 11.57 5.47 -2.31
CA ARG A 105 10.93 6.04 -3.52
C ARG A 105 11.81 7.18 -4.05
N ALA A 106 12.08 7.22 -5.35
CA ALA A 106 12.92 8.25 -5.96
C ALA A 106 12.18 8.98 -7.09
N ASP A 107 12.54 10.24 -7.28
CA ASP A 107 12.14 11.01 -8.46
C ASP A 107 13.35 11.06 -9.41
N ILE A 108 13.15 10.69 -10.66
CA ILE A 108 14.22 10.57 -11.65
C ILE A 108 13.90 11.38 -12.91
N LEU A 109 14.94 11.82 -13.60
CA LEU A 109 14.80 12.49 -14.89
C LEU A 109 14.99 11.47 -16.01
N LEU A 110 13.93 11.30 -16.81
CA LEU A 110 13.92 10.45 -18.00
C LEU A 110 13.62 11.32 -19.23
N SER A 111 14.28 11.01 -20.33
CA SER A 111 14.04 11.68 -21.60
C SER A 111 13.74 10.68 -22.71
N VAL A 112 12.88 11.13 -23.62
CA VAL A 112 12.53 10.42 -24.85
C VAL A 112 12.59 11.45 -25.97
N GLU A 113 13.35 11.15 -27.02
CA GLU A 113 13.67 12.11 -28.08
C GLU A 113 14.26 13.41 -27.48
N ASP A 114 13.62 14.56 -27.72
CA ASP A 114 14.04 15.87 -27.21
C ASP A 114 13.23 16.33 -25.98
N LYS A 115 12.39 15.47 -25.41
CA LYS A 115 11.53 15.80 -24.26
C LYS A 115 12.10 15.22 -22.98
N LEU A 116 12.22 16.07 -21.97
CA LEU A 116 12.65 15.71 -20.62
C LEU A 116 11.45 15.68 -19.68
N TYR A 117 11.33 14.60 -18.92
CA TYR A 117 10.28 14.39 -17.93
C TYR A 117 10.91 14.11 -16.56
N GLN A 118 10.35 14.72 -15.53
CA GLN A 118 10.53 14.25 -14.17
C GLN A 118 9.50 13.14 -13.93
N GLU A 119 9.99 11.96 -13.58
CA GLU A 119 9.17 10.82 -13.21
C GLU A 119 9.27 10.62 -11.70
N ASP A 120 8.13 10.77 -11.04
CA ASP A 120 8.04 10.63 -9.60
C ASP A 120 7.63 9.21 -9.25
N GLY A 121 7.98 8.77 -8.04
CA GLY A 121 7.54 7.45 -7.59
C GLY A 121 8.17 6.31 -8.36
N VAL A 122 9.49 6.32 -8.44
CA VAL A 122 10.26 5.26 -9.07
C VAL A 122 10.94 4.39 -8.01
N PHE A 123 10.86 3.08 -8.21
CA PHE A 123 11.59 2.09 -7.42
C PHE A 123 12.62 1.33 -8.27
N PHE A 124 13.76 1.04 -7.68
CA PHE A 124 14.71 0.05 -8.18
C PHE A 124 14.35 -1.29 -7.58
N MET A 125 13.76 -2.18 -8.36
CA MET A 125 13.05 -3.36 -7.88
C MET A 125 13.69 -4.63 -8.45
N ASP A 126 13.79 -5.68 -7.62
CA ASP A 126 14.29 -6.98 -8.04
C ASP A 126 13.31 -7.69 -9.00
N SER A 127 13.84 -8.60 -9.81
CA SER A 127 13.11 -9.43 -10.77
C SER A 127 12.04 -10.32 -10.13
N THR A 128 12.19 -10.68 -8.86
CA THR A 128 11.24 -11.49 -8.10
C THR A 128 9.99 -10.73 -7.65
N ALA A 129 9.88 -9.43 -7.94
CA ALA A 129 8.73 -8.63 -7.52
C ALA A 129 7.39 -9.18 -8.00
N PHE A 130 7.32 -9.72 -9.21
CA PHE A 130 6.11 -10.33 -9.76
C PHE A 130 5.82 -11.75 -9.23
N ASP A 131 6.80 -12.40 -8.59
CA ASP A 131 6.57 -13.68 -7.90
C ASP A 131 5.93 -13.45 -6.52
N VAL A 132 6.29 -12.33 -5.87
CA VAL A 132 5.85 -11.95 -4.52
C VAL A 132 4.55 -11.16 -4.59
N PHE A 133 4.52 -10.06 -5.35
CA PHE A 133 3.38 -9.18 -5.49
C PHE A 133 2.53 -9.58 -6.71
N SER A 134 1.21 -9.63 -6.53
CA SER A 134 0.24 -9.92 -7.60
C SER A 134 0.03 -8.78 -8.61
N TRP A 135 1.13 -8.18 -9.09
CA TRP A 135 1.08 -7.14 -10.12
C TRP A 135 0.99 -7.75 -11.51
N GLU A 136 0.09 -7.21 -12.33
CA GLU A 136 -0.24 -7.73 -13.66
C GLU A 136 0.55 -6.98 -14.74
N LEU A 137 1.36 -7.71 -15.52
CA LEU A 137 1.94 -7.19 -16.75
C LEU A 137 0.93 -7.32 -17.90
N LEU A 138 0.65 -6.20 -18.57
CA LEU A 138 -0.12 -6.13 -19.81
C LEU A 138 0.74 -6.53 -21.02
N ALA A 139 2.04 -6.25 -20.97
CA ALA A 139 3.03 -6.63 -21.98
C ALA A 139 4.40 -6.91 -21.35
N GLY A 140 5.20 -7.77 -21.97
CA GLY A 140 6.48 -8.26 -21.44
C GLY A 140 6.35 -9.57 -20.66
N ASP A 141 7.48 -10.12 -20.19
CA ASP A 141 7.53 -11.34 -19.38
C ASP A 141 7.92 -10.99 -17.93
N PRO A 142 7.07 -11.30 -16.92
CA PRO A 142 7.32 -10.96 -15.52
C PRO A 142 8.62 -11.55 -14.98
N LYS A 143 9.10 -12.68 -15.52
CA LYS A 143 10.33 -13.33 -15.05
C LYS A 143 11.60 -12.66 -15.54
N THR A 144 11.52 -11.93 -16.66
CA THR A 144 12.69 -11.30 -17.29
C THR A 144 12.63 -9.79 -17.28
N ALA A 145 11.47 -9.19 -16.99
CA ALA A 145 11.22 -7.76 -17.11
C ALA A 145 12.18 -6.88 -16.30
N LEU A 146 12.64 -7.31 -15.12
CA LEU A 146 13.55 -6.53 -14.28
C LEU A 146 14.92 -7.22 -14.07
N LEU A 147 15.23 -8.24 -14.88
CA LEU A 147 16.44 -9.06 -14.70
C LEU A 147 17.71 -8.33 -15.19
N ALA A 148 17.70 -7.88 -16.44
CA ALA A 148 18.85 -7.22 -17.05
C ALA A 148 19.02 -5.79 -16.52
N PRO A 149 20.26 -5.30 -16.31
CA PRO A 149 20.49 -3.89 -16.00
C PRO A 149 19.92 -2.96 -17.09
N TYR A 150 19.54 -1.76 -16.69
CA TYR A 150 18.84 -0.77 -17.50
C TYR A 150 17.54 -1.28 -18.10
N SER A 151 16.82 -2.14 -17.38
CA SER A 151 15.44 -2.49 -17.71
C SER A 151 14.48 -1.57 -16.96
N ILE A 152 13.37 -1.22 -17.61
CA ILE A 152 12.29 -0.43 -17.00
C ILE A 152 10.93 -1.05 -17.31
N VAL A 153 10.11 -1.20 -16.27
CA VAL A 153 8.68 -1.50 -16.36
C VAL A 153 7.90 -0.23 -16.07
N LEU A 154 6.95 0.10 -16.94
CA LEU A 154 6.13 1.31 -16.82
C LEU A 154 4.67 0.94 -16.52
N THR A 155 3.97 1.74 -15.73
CA THR A 155 2.50 1.65 -15.71
C THR A 155 1.91 2.07 -17.05
N GLU A 156 0.69 1.60 -17.35
CA GLU A 156 -0.02 1.93 -18.60
C GLU A 156 -0.09 3.44 -18.85
N THR A 157 -0.42 4.23 -17.83
CA THR A 157 -0.51 5.70 -17.94
C THR A 157 0.86 6.31 -18.21
N THR A 158 1.90 5.77 -17.59
CA THR A 158 3.27 6.25 -17.74
C THR A 158 3.81 5.91 -19.13
N ALA A 159 3.53 4.73 -19.65
CA ALA A 159 3.88 4.35 -21.02
C ALA A 159 3.23 5.30 -22.05
N LYS A 160 1.94 5.62 -21.87
CA LYS A 160 1.23 6.59 -22.73
C LYS A 160 1.78 8.01 -22.62
N LYS A 161 2.22 8.43 -21.43
CA LYS A 161 2.88 9.73 -21.22
C LYS A 161 4.14 9.88 -22.07
N TYR A 162 4.95 8.82 -22.19
CA TYR A 162 6.19 8.84 -22.96
C TYR A 162 5.99 8.60 -24.46
N PHE A 163 5.15 7.63 -24.83
CA PHE A 163 5.08 7.12 -26.20
C PHE A 163 3.72 7.33 -26.89
N GLY A 164 2.77 7.99 -26.24
CA GLY A 164 1.42 8.20 -26.78
C GLY A 164 0.66 6.87 -26.92
N ASP A 165 -0.02 6.71 -28.05
CA ASP A 165 -0.76 5.48 -28.38
C ASP A 165 0.11 4.42 -29.09
N GLU A 166 1.41 4.66 -29.23
CA GLU A 166 2.33 3.70 -29.83
C GLU A 166 2.73 2.59 -28.85
N ASP A 167 3.13 1.43 -29.38
CA ASP A 167 3.71 0.37 -28.57
C ASP A 167 5.01 0.86 -27.92
N ALA A 168 5.06 0.75 -26.58
CA ALA A 168 6.18 1.19 -25.76
C ALA A 168 7.20 0.07 -25.53
N LEU A 169 6.82 -1.20 -25.70
CA LEU A 169 7.70 -2.32 -25.40
C LEU A 169 8.93 -2.33 -26.33
N GLY A 170 10.12 -2.53 -25.75
CA GLY A 170 11.39 -2.54 -26.47
C GLY A 170 11.93 -1.15 -26.83
N LYS A 171 11.17 -0.07 -26.62
CA LYS A 171 11.68 1.30 -26.79
C LYS A 171 12.60 1.70 -25.63
N THR A 172 13.36 2.77 -25.83
CA THR A 172 14.35 3.24 -24.87
C THR A 172 14.00 4.60 -24.29
N LEU A 173 14.20 4.76 -22.99
CA LEU A 173 14.18 6.04 -22.27
C LEU A 173 15.60 6.36 -21.80
N LYS A 174 16.07 7.57 -22.03
CA LYS A 174 17.40 8.01 -21.59
C LYS A 174 17.34 8.54 -20.17
N GLY A 175 18.07 7.93 -19.26
CA GLY A 175 18.30 8.47 -17.92
C GLY A 175 19.22 9.69 -17.97
N SER A 176 18.87 10.73 -17.23
CA SER A 176 19.64 11.97 -17.16
C SER A 176 21.02 11.78 -16.52
N ASP A 177 22.00 12.57 -16.98
CA ASP A 177 23.32 12.70 -16.36
C ASP A 177 23.32 13.53 -15.07
N ALA A 178 22.16 14.08 -14.68
CA ALA A 178 22.03 14.88 -13.47
C ALA A 178 22.31 14.03 -12.22
N PRO A 179 22.99 14.60 -11.20
CA PRO A 179 23.25 13.88 -9.95
C PRO A 179 21.93 13.47 -9.28
N GLY A 180 21.81 12.19 -8.93
CA GLY A 180 20.62 11.60 -8.32
C GLY A 180 20.71 10.08 -8.26
N ARG A 181 19.60 9.40 -7.91
CA ARG A 181 19.52 7.93 -7.97
C ARG A 181 19.38 7.39 -9.41
N ALA A 182 19.06 8.24 -10.38
CA ALA A 182 19.00 7.89 -11.78
C ALA A 182 20.43 7.71 -12.33
N ASN A 183 20.79 6.48 -12.71
CA ASN A 183 22.02 6.28 -13.45
C ASN A 183 21.84 6.80 -14.88
N ALA A 184 22.84 7.51 -15.39
CA ALA A 184 22.99 7.78 -16.80
C ALA A 184 22.97 6.45 -17.58
N GLY A 185 22.20 6.40 -18.66
CA GLY A 185 22.11 5.24 -19.55
C GLY A 185 20.77 5.10 -20.25
N ASP A 186 20.72 4.19 -21.21
CA ASP A 186 19.52 3.91 -22.01
C ASP A 186 18.72 2.78 -21.35
N TYR A 187 17.59 3.13 -20.73
CA TYR A 187 16.67 2.18 -20.11
C TYR A 187 15.72 1.60 -21.17
N THR A 188 15.76 0.29 -21.37
CA THR A 188 14.86 -0.39 -22.29
C THR A 188 13.57 -0.78 -21.60
N VAL A 189 12.43 -0.42 -22.20
CA VAL A 189 11.11 -0.80 -21.72
C VAL A 189 10.91 -2.29 -21.93
N THR A 190 10.91 -3.05 -20.85
CA THR A 190 10.86 -4.52 -20.85
C THR A 190 9.52 -5.08 -20.37
N GLY A 191 8.66 -4.22 -19.82
CA GLY A 191 7.29 -4.57 -19.50
C GLY A 191 6.40 -3.34 -19.35
N ILE A 192 5.12 -3.52 -19.66
CA ILE A 192 4.06 -2.55 -19.37
C ILE A 192 3.12 -3.21 -18.38
N MET A 193 2.87 -2.55 -17.26
CA MET A 193 2.02 -3.08 -16.20
C MET A 193 0.73 -2.31 -16.05
N LYS A 194 -0.29 -3.00 -15.56
CA LYS A 194 -1.56 -2.39 -15.17
C LYS A 194 -1.35 -1.45 -13.99
N GLU A 195 -2.18 -0.42 -13.91
CA GLU A 195 -2.20 0.48 -12.75
C GLU A 195 -2.47 -0.30 -11.45
N LEU A 196 -1.79 0.11 -10.38
CA LEU A 196 -2.04 -0.41 -9.05
C LEU A 196 -3.45 0.00 -8.59
N PRO A 197 -4.14 -0.85 -7.81
CA PRO A 197 -5.39 -0.45 -7.17
C PRO A 197 -5.20 0.80 -6.30
N ALA A 198 -6.25 1.63 -6.24
CA ALA A 198 -6.25 2.84 -5.42
C ALA A 198 -6.12 2.55 -3.91
N ASN A 199 -6.34 1.31 -3.48
CA ASN A 199 -6.17 0.82 -2.12
C ASN A 199 -4.91 -0.06 -2.02
N SER A 200 -3.74 0.49 -2.40
CA SER A 200 -2.45 -0.17 -2.21
C SER A 200 -1.50 0.75 -1.47
N HIS A 201 -0.73 0.22 -0.52
CA HIS A 201 0.29 1.04 0.14
C HIS A 201 1.41 1.44 -0.84
N PHE A 202 1.60 0.69 -1.94
CA PHE A 202 2.52 1.06 -3.00
C PHE A 202 1.93 2.10 -3.95
N ARG A 203 2.76 3.09 -4.30
CA ARG A 203 2.50 4.09 -5.33
C ARG A 203 3.76 4.30 -6.15
N PHE A 204 3.72 3.90 -7.41
CA PHE A 204 4.83 4.12 -8.33
C PHE A 204 4.34 4.21 -9.77
N ASN A 205 5.12 4.90 -10.59
CA ASN A 205 4.88 5.07 -12.02
C ASN A 205 5.80 4.17 -12.86
N ALA A 206 6.97 3.83 -12.32
CA ALA A 206 7.94 2.97 -12.98
C ALA A 206 8.75 2.12 -11.99
N LEU A 207 9.15 0.94 -12.45
CA LEU A 207 10.09 0.05 -11.79
C LEU A 207 11.34 -0.07 -12.66
N LEU A 208 12.50 0.29 -12.13
CA LEU A 208 13.79 0.07 -12.77
C LEU A 208 14.39 -1.20 -12.19
N SER A 209 15.16 -1.94 -12.99
CA SER A 209 15.85 -3.13 -12.49
C SER A 209 16.82 -2.78 -11.36
N LEU A 210 16.71 -3.46 -10.21
CA LEU A 210 17.64 -3.32 -9.09
C LEU A 210 19.09 -3.63 -9.49
N SER A 211 19.29 -4.49 -10.50
CA SER A 211 20.60 -4.77 -11.09
C SER A 211 21.27 -3.52 -11.70
N THR A 212 20.50 -2.51 -12.13
CA THR A 212 21.03 -1.19 -12.52
C THR A 212 21.62 -0.46 -11.33
N PHE A 213 20.90 -0.44 -10.21
CA PHE A 213 21.35 0.22 -8.97
C PHE A 213 22.59 -0.49 -8.40
N LYS A 214 22.59 -1.83 -8.40
CA LYS A 214 23.73 -2.66 -8.00
C LYS A 214 24.96 -2.46 -8.86
N LYS A 215 24.80 -2.26 -10.16
CA LYS A 215 25.93 -2.00 -11.07
C LYS A 215 26.68 -0.70 -10.71
N SER A 216 25.95 0.33 -10.29
CA SER A 216 26.55 1.63 -9.96
C SER A 216 27.04 1.74 -8.53
N ASN A 217 26.48 0.95 -7.60
CA ASN A 217 26.84 0.99 -6.19
C ASN A 217 27.03 -0.43 -5.63
N PRO A 218 27.97 -1.23 -6.19
CA PRO A 218 28.12 -2.64 -5.81
C PRO A 218 28.43 -2.82 -4.32
N GLU A 219 29.18 -1.91 -3.72
CA GLU A 219 29.59 -1.94 -2.31
C GLU A 219 28.43 -1.91 -1.32
N ILE A 220 27.29 -1.33 -1.69
CA ILE A 220 26.09 -1.28 -0.85
C ILE A 220 25.52 -2.69 -0.61
N PHE A 221 25.63 -3.58 -1.61
CA PHE A 221 24.97 -4.89 -1.59
C PHE A 221 25.67 -5.92 -0.69
N ASP A 222 26.91 -5.64 -0.29
CA ASP A 222 27.67 -6.43 0.68
C ASP A 222 27.75 -5.72 2.05
N ALA A 223 27.24 -4.50 2.17
CA ALA A 223 27.36 -3.67 3.37
C ALA A 223 26.17 -3.83 4.32
N TRP A 224 26.37 -4.55 5.43
CA TRP A 224 25.39 -4.68 6.52
C TRP A 224 25.06 -3.36 7.23
N GLY A 225 25.93 -2.36 7.12
CA GLY A 225 25.75 -1.05 7.75
C GLY A 225 25.08 0.02 6.88
N TYR A 226 24.91 -0.23 5.58
CA TYR A 226 24.25 0.72 4.70
C TYR A 226 22.74 0.43 4.68
N VAL A 227 21.91 1.45 4.92
CA VAL A 227 20.49 1.28 5.21
C VAL A 227 19.62 2.06 4.22
N ASP A 228 19.21 1.40 3.14
CA ASP A 228 18.41 1.98 2.04
C ASP A 228 17.68 0.94 1.17
N THR A 229 17.53 -0.28 1.69
CA THR A 229 16.89 -1.40 0.97
C THR A 229 15.67 -1.88 1.72
N TYR A 230 14.52 -1.91 1.06
CA TYR A 230 13.34 -2.59 1.54
C TYR A 230 13.47 -4.08 1.25
N THR A 231 13.11 -4.94 2.21
CA THR A 231 13.12 -6.39 2.02
C THR A 231 11.75 -6.96 2.35
N TYR A 232 11.12 -7.56 1.35
CA TYR A 232 9.89 -8.34 1.49
C TYR A 232 10.20 -9.79 1.11
N PHE A 233 9.44 -10.72 1.66
CA PHE A 233 9.61 -12.12 1.38
C PHE A 233 8.28 -12.87 1.43
N LEU A 234 8.17 -13.88 0.58
CA LEU A 234 7.07 -14.82 0.50
C LEU A 234 7.46 -16.08 1.28
N VAL A 235 6.61 -16.50 2.19
CA VAL A 235 6.81 -17.73 2.98
C VAL A 235 5.97 -18.88 2.44
N ASN A 236 6.41 -20.11 2.72
CA ASN A 236 5.67 -21.31 2.35
C ASN A 236 4.50 -21.63 3.32
N ASP A 237 3.70 -22.64 2.99
CA ASP A 237 2.50 -23.01 3.77
C ASP A 237 2.81 -23.61 5.15
N GLN A 238 4.08 -23.91 5.45
CA GLN A 238 4.53 -24.46 6.73
C GLN A 238 5.06 -23.38 7.67
N PHE A 239 5.07 -22.11 7.23
CA PHE A 239 5.60 -21.00 8.00
C PHE A 239 4.81 -20.80 9.30
N ASP A 240 5.57 -20.64 10.39
CA ASP A 240 5.05 -20.38 11.73
C ASP A 240 5.81 -19.16 12.26
N GLU A 241 5.10 -18.03 12.34
CA GLU A 241 5.67 -16.74 12.71
C GLU A 241 6.35 -16.76 14.08
N ALA A 242 5.78 -17.46 15.06
CA ALA A 242 6.35 -17.55 16.40
C ALA A 242 7.66 -18.35 16.41
N LYS A 243 7.70 -19.46 15.67
CA LYS A 243 8.93 -20.26 15.51
C LYS A 243 9.99 -19.51 14.71
N PHE A 244 9.60 -18.77 13.68
CA PHE A 244 10.54 -17.96 12.90
C PHE A 244 11.16 -16.85 13.77
N ASN A 245 10.33 -16.10 14.50
CA ASN A 245 10.80 -15.05 15.42
C ASN A 245 11.79 -15.57 16.47
N ALA A 246 11.61 -16.81 16.95
CA ALA A 246 12.56 -17.43 17.89
C ALA A 246 13.94 -17.74 17.28
N LYS A 247 14.04 -17.86 15.95
CA LYS A 247 15.30 -18.11 15.23
C LYS A 247 16.07 -16.83 14.88
N ILE A 248 15.40 -15.67 14.86
CA ILE A 248 15.97 -14.37 14.48
C ILE A 248 17.24 -14.03 15.28
N PRO A 249 17.28 -14.15 16.63
CA PRO A 249 18.48 -13.79 17.39
C PRO A 249 19.72 -14.60 16.97
N ALA A 250 19.55 -15.92 16.79
CA ALA A 250 20.63 -16.79 16.34
C ALA A 250 21.06 -16.52 14.89
N PHE A 251 20.11 -16.10 14.04
CA PHE A 251 20.41 -15.67 12.66
C PHE A 251 21.27 -14.41 12.64
N LEU A 252 20.91 -13.40 13.43
CA LEU A 252 21.71 -12.17 13.55
C LEU A 252 23.10 -12.46 14.11
N GLU A 253 23.22 -13.37 15.08
CA GLU A 253 24.52 -13.75 15.65
C GLU A 253 25.46 -14.41 14.63
N ARG A 254 24.94 -15.15 13.65
CA ARG A 254 25.75 -15.72 12.56
C ARG A 254 26.25 -14.69 11.56
N HIS A 255 25.52 -13.59 11.40
CA HIS A 255 25.78 -12.53 10.40
C HIS A 255 26.37 -11.25 11.03
N ARG A 256 26.97 -11.39 12.22
CA ARG A 256 27.46 -10.32 13.09
C ARG A 256 28.79 -9.67 12.68
N ASP A 257 29.12 -9.63 11.39
CA ASP A 257 30.25 -8.81 10.91
C ASP A 257 30.03 -7.29 11.10
N TYR A 258 28.87 -6.92 11.67
CA TYR A 258 28.55 -5.58 12.13
C TYR A 258 28.94 -5.36 13.60
N PRO A 259 29.71 -4.30 13.96
CA PRO A 259 30.24 -4.08 15.31
C PRO A 259 29.18 -3.65 16.35
N ASP A 260 27.92 -3.52 15.98
CA ASP A 260 26.85 -3.08 16.89
C ASP A 260 26.02 -4.25 17.40
N SER A 261 26.35 -4.73 18.60
CA SER A 261 25.70 -5.87 19.25
C SER A 261 24.21 -5.67 19.55
N LYS A 262 23.68 -4.46 19.34
CA LYS A 262 22.30 -4.05 19.62
C LYS A 262 21.38 -4.05 18.40
N TYR A 263 21.89 -4.35 17.20
CA TYR A 263 21.05 -4.42 16.01
C TYR A 263 20.03 -5.56 16.12
N ILE A 264 18.77 -5.23 15.85
CA ILE A 264 17.64 -6.18 15.90
C ILE A 264 16.81 -6.08 14.63
N ILE A 265 16.14 -7.18 14.31
CA ILE A 265 15.13 -7.22 13.25
C ILE A 265 13.84 -7.80 13.81
N ALA A 266 12.74 -7.40 13.19
CA ALA A 266 11.44 -8.01 13.36
C ALA A 266 10.83 -8.27 11.98
N ILE A 267 9.77 -9.07 11.93
CA ILE A 267 9.00 -9.27 10.70
C ILE A 267 7.60 -8.72 10.88
N GLU A 268 7.02 -8.24 9.79
CA GLU A 268 5.67 -7.67 9.79
C GLU A 268 4.88 -8.23 8.60
N PRO A 269 3.67 -8.78 8.82
CA PRO A 269 2.84 -9.28 7.73
C PRO A 269 2.31 -8.12 6.88
N LEU A 270 2.13 -8.37 5.58
CA LEU A 270 1.67 -7.35 4.61
C LEU A 270 0.34 -6.69 5.03
N LYS A 271 -0.58 -7.46 5.63
CA LYS A 271 -1.89 -6.96 6.11
C LYS A 271 -1.79 -5.88 7.19
N ASP A 272 -0.69 -5.85 7.93
CA ASP A 272 -0.50 -4.91 9.03
C ASP A 272 0.22 -3.63 8.57
N VAL A 273 0.82 -3.64 7.38
CA VAL A 273 1.62 -2.55 6.82
C VAL A 273 0.83 -1.24 6.74
N TYR A 274 -0.41 -1.27 6.26
CA TYR A 274 -1.16 -0.03 6.05
C TYR A 274 -1.69 0.56 7.37
N LEU A 275 -2.31 -0.23 8.25
CA LEU A 275 -3.07 0.31 9.40
C LEU A 275 -2.40 0.16 10.76
N ARG A 276 -1.48 -0.80 10.91
CA ARG A 276 -0.96 -1.23 12.21
C ARG A 276 0.52 -0.96 12.39
N THR A 277 1.23 -0.74 11.28
CA THR A 277 2.67 -0.50 11.35
C THR A 277 2.99 0.75 12.15
N VAL A 278 4.03 0.64 12.98
CA VAL A 278 4.64 1.76 13.70
C VAL A 278 6.03 2.10 13.15
N ALA A 279 6.50 1.31 12.17
CA ALA A 279 7.82 1.50 11.59
C ALA A 279 7.90 2.79 10.78
N GLN A 280 9.03 3.47 10.85
CA GLN A 280 9.30 4.66 10.04
C GLN A 280 9.83 4.29 8.65
N ARG A 281 9.93 5.29 7.76
CA ARG A 281 10.51 5.16 6.40
C ARG A 281 9.76 4.16 5.51
N GLN A 282 8.45 4.31 5.47
CA GLN A 282 7.55 3.47 4.67
C GLN A 282 7.83 3.64 3.15
N PRO A 283 7.66 2.58 2.33
CA PRO A 283 7.76 2.71 0.87
C PRO A 283 6.58 3.47 0.25
N GLY A 284 5.48 3.62 0.97
CA GLY A 284 4.36 4.42 0.51
C GLY A 284 3.41 4.82 1.63
N GLU A 285 2.13 4.93 1.30
CA GLU A 285 1.12 5.50 2.20
C GLU A 285 0.80 4.55 3.35
N THR A 286 0.56 5.12 4.53
CA THR A 286 0.01 4.39 5.69
C THR A 286 -1.25 5.08 6.17
N GLY A 287 -2.19 4.28 6.66
CA GLY A 287 -3.42 4.72 7.27
C GLY A 287 -3.29 4.81 8.79
N SER A 288 -4.42 5.06 9.45
CA SER A 288 -4.50 5.15 10.90
C SER A 288 -5.67 4.33 11.40
N LEU A 289 -5.37 3.23 12.10
CA LEU A 289 -6.40 2.44 12.76
C LEU A 289 -7.21 3.27 13.77
N ALA A 290 -6.59 4.28 14.39
CA ALA A 290 -7.30 5.22 15.27
C ALA A 290 -8.34 6.04 14.50
N ASN A 291 -8.02 6.52 13.30
CA ASN A 291 -8.98 7.25 12.45
C ASN A 291 -10.15 6.36 12.06
N ILE A 292 -9.91 5.08 11.75
CA ILE A 292 -10.98 4.12 11.46
C ILE A 292 -11.94 4.00 12.64
N TYR A 293 -11.43 3.84 13.86
CA TYR A 293 -12.29 3.77 15.05
C TYR A 293 -13.08 5.06 15.27
N VAL A 294 -12.42 6.22 15.16
CA VAL A 294 -13.06 7.53 15.33
C VAL A 294 -14.20 7.72 14.32
N PHE A 295 -13.94 7.48 13.03
CA PHE A 295 -14.97 7.63 12.01
C PHE A 295 -16.09 6.61 12.12
N SER A 296 -15.78 5.37 12.49
CA SER A 296 -16.81 4.34 12.72
C SER A 296 -17.76 4.75 13.85
N VAL A 297 -17.22 5.28 14.95
CA VAL A 297 -18.02 5.76 16.10
C VAL A 297 -18.86 6.99 15.70
N ILE A 298 -18.27 7.96 14.99
CA ILE A 298 -19.00 9.14 14.48
C ILE A 298 -20.14 8.71 13.55
N GLY A 299 -19.88 7.80 12.61
CA GLY A 299 -20.89 7.27 11.68
C GLY A 299 -22.06 6.60 12.41
N LEU A 300 -21.77 5.81 13.46
CA LEU A 300 -22.79 5.20 14.31
C LEU A 300 -23.63 6.25 15.06
N PHE A 301 -23.00 7.28 15.64
CA PHE A 301 -23.72 8.34 16.33
C PHE A 301 -24.63 9.14 15.40
N ILE A 302 -24.16 9.50 14.20
CA ILE A 302 -24.95 10.19 13.18
C ILE A 302 -26.18 9.34 12.81
N LEU A 303 -25.99 8.02 12.64
CA LEU A 303 -27.08 7.10 12.31
C LEU A 303 -28.14 7.08 13.42
N VAL A 304 -27.71 6.95 14.68
CA VAL A 304 -28.61 6.95 15.84
C VAL A 304 -29.38 8.28 15.95
N ILE A 305 -28.71 9.42 15.78
CA ILE A 305 -29.35 10.74 15.81
C ILE A 305 -30.38 10.87 14.69
N ALA A 306 -30.05 10.42 13.47
CA ALA A 306 -30.98 10.45 12.34
C ALA A 306 -32.22 9.59 12.59
N ILE A 307 -32.05 8.39 13.16
CA ILE A 307 -33.15 7.49 13.52
C ILE A 307 -34.02 8.10 14.63
N ILE A 308 -33.42 8.62 15.70
CA ILE A 308 -34.16 9.25 16.81
C ILE A 308 -34.93 10.47 16.32
N ASN A 309 -34.32 11.32 15.50
CA ASN A 309 -35.00 12.49 14.95
C ASN A 309 -36.21 12.09 14.09
N PHE A 310 -36.05 11.06 13.25
CA PHE A 310 -37.13 10.50 12.45
C PHE A 310 -38.27 9.91 13.33
N MET A 311 -37.92 9.16 14.38
CA MET A 311 -38.90 8.63 15.33
C MET A 311 -39.65 9.75 16.06
N ASN A 312 -38.94 10.74 16.61
CA ASN A 312 -39.53 11.86 17.34
C ASN A 312 -40.52 12.65 16.49
N LEU A 313 -40.14 12.98 15.24
CA LEU A 313 -41.02 13.68 14.31
C LEU A 313 -42.21 12.82 13.87
N SER A 314 -42.03 11.50 13.76
CA SER A 314 -43.12 10.56 13.44
C SER A 314 -44.13 10.46 14.59
N THR A 315 -43.65 10.32 15.83
CA THR A 315 -44.48 10.22 17.04
C THR A 315 -45.28 11.48 17.29
N ALA A 316 -44.65 12.67 17.23
CA ALA A 316 -45.34 13.96 17.40
C ALA A 316 -46.49 14.16 16.39
N ARG A 317 -46.42 13.51 15.22
CA ARG A 317 -47.49 13.56 14.21
C ARG A 317 -48.59 12.51 14.46
N SER A 318 -48.24 11.34 14.97
CA SER A 318 -49.22 10.31 15.34
C SER A 318 -50.18 10.82 16.41
N GLU A 319 -49.69 11.59 17.39
CA GLU A 319 -50.52 12.22 18.42
C GLU A 319 -51.50 13.26 17.85
N LYS A 320 -51.08 14.06 16.86
CA LYS A 320 -51.97 15.01 16.17
C LYS A 320 -53.09 14.33 15.38
N ARG A 321 -52.87 13.11 14.88
CA ARG A 321 -53.88 12.30 14.19
C ARG A 321 -54.81 11.56 15.15
N ALA A 322 -54.39 11.26 16.38
CA ALA A 322 -55.24 10.63 17.38
C ALA A 322 -56.32 11.59 17.94
N LYS A 323 -56.16 12.89 17.72
CA LYS A 323 -57.16 13.94 18.03
C LYS A 323 -58.07 14.31 16.84
N GLU A 324 -57.78 13.81 15.63
CA GLU A 324 -58.64 13.93 14.43
C GLU A 324 -59.50 12.68 14.28
#